data_AF-A0A4P1QSV6-F1
#
_entry.id   AF-A0A4P1QSV6-F1
#
_cell.length_a   1.000
_cell.length_b   1.000
_cell.length_c   1.000
_cell.angle_alpha   90.00
_cell.angle_beta   90.00
_cell.angle_gamma   90.00
#
_symmetry.space_group_name_H-M   'P 1'
#
loop_
_entity.id
_entity.type
_entity.pdbx_description
1 polymer ?
#
loop_
_entity_poly.entity_id
_entity_poly.type
_entity_poly.pdbx_seq_one_letter_code
_entity_poly.pdbx_strand_id
1 'polypeptide(L)' 'MSSSSMDAFPAIQDILLEFRAGKMILEGKTVVPDPRKGLVRVATGEEGLVHFQWLDRTQNVVEDVSFVRSS' A
#
# COMPACT_ATOMS: atom_id res chain seq x y z
N MET A 1 25.25 7.40 9.35
CA MET A 1 24.92 8.44 8.34
C MET A 1 23.55 8.10 7.80
N SER A 2 22.70 9.12 7.72
CA SER A 2 21.28 9.08 7.38
C SER A 2 21.00 8.53 5.98
N SER A 3 19.85 7.86 5.85
CA SER A 3 18.94 7.81 4.68
C SER A 3 19.53 7.33 3.34
N SER A 4 19.01 6.27 2.74
CA SER A 4 17.62 6.17 2.31
C SER A 4 17.25 4.71 2.12
N SER A 5 16.34 4.20 2.94
CA SER A 5 15.49 3.08 2.55
C SER A 5 14.55 3.61 1.46
N MET A 6 15.07 3.72 0.23
CA MET A 6 14.24 3.35 -0.90
C MET A 6 14.01 1.85 -0.72
N ASP A 7 13.04 1.49 0.12
CA ASP A 7 12.54 0.13 0.19
C ASP A 7 12.16 -0.23 -1.25
N ALA A 8 13.02 -1.00 -1.89
CA ALA A 8 12.82 -1.46 -3.25
C ALA A 8 11.47 -2.16 -3.23
N PHE A 9 10.48 -1.54 -3.85
CA PHE A 9 9.16 -2.16 -3.98
C PHE A 9 9.40 -3.57 -4.53
N PRO A 10 8.84 -4.61 -3.88
CA PRO A 10 9.00 -5.96 -4.37
C PRO A 10 8.54 -5.96 -5.83
N ALA A 11 9.34 -6.59 -6.70
CA ALA A 11 9.00 -6.70 -8.09
C ALA A 11 7.61 -7.35 -8.18
N ILE A 12 6.63 -6.55 -8.59
CA ILE A 12 5.25 -7.00 -8.73
C ILE A 12 5.21 -7.92 -9.93
N GLN A 13 4.83 -9.17 -9.70
CA GLN A 13 4.65 -10.16 -10.76
C GLN A 13 3.31 -9.95 -11.45
N ASP A 14 2.20 -10.02 -10.70
CA ASP A 14 0.85 -9.86 -11.24
C ASP A 14 -0.01 -8.93 -10.37
N ILE A 15 -0.79 -8.07 -11.03
CA ILE A 15 -1.83 -7.25 -10.36
C ILE A 15 -3.13 -8.05 -10.36
N LEU A 16 -3.60 -8.41 -9.17
CA LEU A 16 -4.85 -9.17 -8.98
C LEU A 16 -6.08 -8.26 -8.96
N LEU A 17 -5.95 -7.08 -8.34
CA LEU A 17 -7.04 -6.14 -8.16
C LEU A 17 -6.52 -4.71 -8.02
N GLU A 18 -7.19 -3.76 -8.65
CA GLU A 18 -6.91 -2.33 -8.47
C GLU A 18 -8.21 -1.51 -8.50
N PHE A 19 -8.40 -0.62 -7.52
CA PHE A 19 -9.54 0.30 -7.49
C PHE A 19 -9.25 1.57 -6.69
N ARG A 20 -9.99 2.64 -6.98
CA ARG A 20 -9.84 3.94 -6.30
C ARG A 20 -10.56 3.90 -4.95
N ALA A 21 -9.82 4.13 -3.87
CA ALA A 21 -10.35 4.24 -2.51
C ALA A 21 -9.41 5.06 -1.62
N GLY A 22 -9.99 5.87 -0.73
CA GLY A 22 -9.24 6.55 0.34
C GLY A 22 -8.96 5.60 1.51
N LYS A 23 -8.21 6.07 2.51
CA LYS A 23 -7.99 5.37 3.78
C LYS A 23 -8.58 6.15 4.95
N MET A 24 -8.74 5.47 6.08
CA MET A 24 -9.12 6.08 7.34
C MET A 24 -7.95 5.96 8.31
N ILE A 25 -7.80 6.95 9.20
CA ILE A 25 -6.74 7.01 10.21
C ILE A 25 -7.39 6.97 11.60
N LEU A 26 -6.80 6.21 12.51
CA LEU A 26 -7.25 6.20 13.90
C LEU A 26 -6.53 7.30 14.68
N GLU A 27 -7.25 8.35 15.05
CA GLU A 27 -6.77 9.45 15.89
C GLU A 27 -7.32 9.28 17.31
N GLY A 28 -6.49 8.77 18.21
CA GLY A 28 -6.89 8.44 19.58
C GLY A 28 -7.93 7.32 19.62
N LYS A 29 -9.22 7.69 19.71
CA LYS A 29 -10.37 6.76 19.70
C LYS A 29 -11.34 7.00 18.53
N THR A 30 -11.02 7.95 17.65
CA THR A 30 -11.90 8.36 16.55
C THR A 30 -11.26 7.95 15.23
N VAL A 31 -12.09 7.46 14.30
CA VAL A 31 -11.67 7.13 12.94
C VAL A 31 -11.96 8.33 12.05
N VAL A 32 -10.92 8.92 11.47
CA VAL A 32 -10.97 10.15 10.67
C VAL A 32 -10.58 9.84 9.23
N PRO A 33 -11.28 10.37 8.21
CA PRO A 33 -10.92 10.12 6.81
C PRO A 33 -9.62 10.83 6.41
N ASP A 34 -8.74 10.13 5.68
CA ASP A 34 -7.62 10.75 4.98
C ASP A 34 -8.15 11.43 3.69
N PRO A 35 -7.95 12.74 3.49
CA PRO A 35 -8.49 13.46 2.34
C PRO A 35 -7.77 13.15 1.01
N ARG A 36 -6.66 12.40 1.04
CA ARG A 36 -5.85 12.13 -0.15
C ARG A 36 -6.51 11.12 -1.08
N LYS A 37 -6.28 11.30 -2.39
CA LYS A 37 -6.83 10.43 -3.43
C LYS A 37 -6.05 9.12 -3.48
N GLY A 38 -6.58 8.08 -2.85
CA GLY A 38 -5.94 6.77 -2.82
C GLY A 38 -6.25 5.87 -4.01
N LEU A 39 -5.39 4.87 -4.18
CA LEU A 39 -5.55 3.69 -5.03
C LEU A 39 -5.19 2.47 -4.19
N VAL A 40 -6.11 1.52 -4.09
CA VAL A 40 -5.84 0.22 -3.48
C VAL A 40 -5.40 -0.73 -4.58
N ARG A 41 -4.28 -1.42 -4.36
CA ARG A 41 -3.75 -2.46 -5.24
C ARG A 41 -3.48 -3.73 -4.45
N VAL A 42 -3.96 -4.85 -4.97
CA VAL A 42 -3.60 -6.19 -4.51
C VAL A 42 -2.83 -6.88 -5.61
N ALA A 43 -1.63 -7.38 -5.28
CA ALA A 43 -0.71 -7.92 -6.27
C ALA A 43 0.14 -9.05 -5.68
N THR A 44 0.61 -9.97 -6.51
CA THR A 44 1.62 -10.97 -6.13
C THR A 44 3.02 -10.44 -6.40
N GLY A 45 3.93 -10.60 -5.46
CA GLY A 45 5.34 -10.33 -5.66
C GLY A 45 6.09 -11.56 -6.18
N GLU A 46 7.27 -11.36 -6.76
CA GLU A 46 8.14 -12.46 -7.21
C GLU A 46 8.52 -13.44 -6.09
N GLU A 47 8.46 -13.02 -4.83
CA GLU A 47 8.66 -13.87 -3.66
C GLU A 47 7.44 -14.76 -3.33
N GLY A 48 6.38 -14.69 -4.13
CA GLY A 48 5.17 -15.52 -4.01
C GLY A 48 4.20 -15.06 -2.91
N LEU A 49 4.40 -13.88 -2.33
CA LEU A 49 3.46 -13.31 -1.35
C LEU A 49 2.45 -12.38 -2.02
N VAL A 50 1.28 -12.26 -1.41
CA VAL A 50 0.28 -11.27 -1.81
C VAL A 50 0.51 -9.98 -1.02
N HIS A 51 0.72 -8.89 -1.76
CA HIS A 51 0.84 -7.53 -1.25
C HIS A 51 -0.49 -6.79 -1.35
N PHE A 52 -0.91 -6.21 -0.24
CA PHE A 52 -1.97 -5.21 -0.19
C PHE A 52 -1.33 -3.83 -0.03
N GLN A 53 -1.54 -2.97 -1.02
CA GLN A 53 -0.91 -1.66 -1.13
C GLN A 53 -1.94 -0.53 -1.17
N TRP A 54 -1.65 0.56 -0.47
CA TRP A 54 -2.34 1.83 -0.66
C TRP A 54 -1.36 2.88 -1.23
N LEU A 55 -1.74 3.48 -2.35
CA LEU A 55 -0.95 4.48 -3.06
C LEU A 55 -1.63 5.85 -3.01
N ASP A 56 -0.87 6.90 -2.68
CA ASP A 56 -1.32 8.27 -2.90
C ASP A 56 -1.15 8.63 -4.38
N ARG A 57 -2.26 8.89 -5.07
CA ARG A 57 -2.26 9.26 -6.49
C ARG A 57 -1.78 10.69 -6.74
N THR A 58 -1.67 11.51 -5.70
CA THR A 58 -1.17 12.88 -5.81
C THR A 58 0.35 12.90 -5.93
N GLN A 59 1.01 12.12 -5.07
CA GLN A 59 2.47 11.98 -5.06
C GLN A 59 2.96 10.81 -5.90
N ASN A 60 2.05 9.90 -6.28
CA ASN A 60 2.34 8.64 -6.96
C ASN A 60 3.31 7.76 -6.15
N VAL A 61 3.11 7.73 -4.83
CA VAL A 61 3.93 6.98 -3.86
C VAL A 61 3.07 5.93 -3.18
N VAL A 62 3.61 4.72 -3.04
CA VAL A 62 3.04 3.65 -2.21
C VAL A 62 3.38 3.97 -0.75
N GLU A 63 2.38 4.05 0.11
CA GLU A 63 2.60 4.40 1.53
C GLU A 63 2.45 3.22 2.46
N ASP A 64 1.43 2.40 2.27
CA ASP A 64 1.11 1.29 3.15
C ASP A 64 1.25 -0.01 2.36
N VAL A 65 2.03 -0.95 2.91
CA VAL A 65 2.21 -2.30 2.36
C VAL A 65 2.00 -3.30 3.49
N SER A 66 1.10 -4.26 3.28
CA SER A 66 1.01 -5.46 4.13
C SER A 66 1.08 -6.71 3.27
N PHE A 67 1.71 -7.76 3.81
CA PHE A 67 1.79 -9.05 3.15
C PHE A 67 0.80 -10.02 3.80
N VAL A 68 0.10 -10.80 2.98
CA VAL A 68 -0.80 -11.85 3.46
C VAL A 68 -0.08 -13.20 3.30
N ARG A 69 0.02 -13.94 4.40
CA ARG A 69 0.43 -15.36 4.38
C ARG A 69 -0.82 -16.22 4.54
N SER A 70 -0.99 -17.22 3.68
CA SER A 70 -1.96 -18.28 3.96
C SER A 70 -1.48 -19.08 5.17
N SER A 71 -2.32 -19.18 6.19
CA SER A 71 -2.14 -20.08 7.34
C SER A 71 -2.24 -21.55 6.93
#